data_AF-J3D8C4-F1
#
_entry.id   AF-J3D8C4-F1
#
_cell.length_a   1.000
_cell.length_b   1.000
_cell.length_c   1.000
_cell.angle_alpha   90.00
_cell.angle_beta   90.00
_cell.angle_gamma   90.00
#
_symmetry.space_group_name_H-M   'P 1'
#
loop_
_entity.id
_entity.type
_entity.pdbx_description
1 polymer ?
#
loop_
_entity_poly.entity_id
_entity_poly.type
_entity_poly.pdbx_seq_one_letter_code
_entity_poly.pdbx_strand_id
1 'polypeptide(L)' 'MKLGIPVESRNGETRVAATPETIKKLLAARHDVLIESGAGIQS' A
#
# COMPACT_ATOMS: atom_id res chain seq x y z
N MET A 1 4.09 14.69 -0.58
CA MET A 1 3.04 14.19 -1.51
C MET A 1 2.26 13.11 -0.81
N LYS A 2 0.95 12.98 -1.07
CA LYS A 2 0.10 11.94 -0.48
C LYS A 2 -0.03 10.76 -1.46
N LEU A 3 0.29 9.55 -0.99
CA LEU A 3 0.27 8.31 -1.75
C LEU A 3 -0.76 7.36 -1.12
N GLY A 4 -1.75 6.95 -1.89
CA GLY A 4 -2.80 6.01 -1.45
C GLY A 4 -2.48 4.57 -1.89
N ILE A 5 -2.69 3.62 -0.98
CA ILE A 5 -2.60 2.18 -1.24
C ILE A 5 -3.97 1.57 -0.93
N PRO A 6 -4.86 1.44 -1.92
CA PRO A 6 -6.17 0.82 -1.76
C PRO A 6 -6.09 -0.70 -1.71
N VAL A 7 -7.20 -1.34 -1.33
CA VAL A 7 -7.42 -2.78 -1.54
C VAL A 7 -7.69 -3.03 -3.02
N GLU A 8 -7.03 -4.02 -3.61
CA GLU A 8 -7.32 -4.42 -4.99
C GLU A 8 -8.75 -5.00 -5.10
N SER A 9 -9.53 -4.50 -6.06
CA SER A 9 -10.95 -4.84 -6.21
C SER A 9 -11.20 -5.98 -7.20
N ARG A 10 -10.18 -6.36 -7.97
CA ARG A 10 -10.30 -7.42 -8.98
C ARG A 10 -10.46 -8.77 -8.29
N ASN A 11 -11.44 -9.55 -8.73
CA ASN A 11 -11.69 -10.88 -8.17
C ASN A 11 -10.45 -11.79 -8.30
N GLY A 12 -10.04 -12.40 -7.20
CA GLY A 12 -8.84 -13.25 -7.13
C GLY A 12 -7.51 -12.50 -7.15
N GLU A 13 -7.52 -11.17 -7.16
CA GLU A 13 -6.30 -10.36 -7.04
C GLU A 13 -5.89 -10.28 -5.57
N THR A 14 -4.72 -10.80 -5.25
CA THR A 14 -4.18 -10.79 -3.89
C THR A 14 -3.03 -9.82 -3.72
N ARG A 15 -2.51 -9.24 -4.81
CA ARG A 15 -1.34 -8.35 -4.74
C ARG A 15 -1.67 -7.04 -4.03
N VAL A 16 -0.61 -6.34 -3.61
CA VAL A 16 -0.69 -5.00 -3.04
C VAL A 16 0.39 -4.11 -3.65
N ALA A 17 0.08 -2.82 -3.84
CA ALA A 17 0.96 -1.89 -4.55
C ALA A 17 2.30 -1.59 -3.85
N ALA A 18 2.39 -1.77 -2.53
CA ALA A 18 3.62 -1.54 -1.79
C ALA A 18 3.77 -2.50 -0.60
N THR A 19 4.99 -2.97 -0.39
CA THR A 19 5.39 -3.76 0.79
C THR A 19 5.77 -2.85 1.97
N PRO A 20 5.80 -3.38 3.21
CA PRO A 20 6.25 -2.61 4.37
C PRO A 20 7.64 -1.98 4.21
N GLU A 21 8.56 -2.67 3.52
CA GLU A 21 9.90 -2.12 3.23
C GLU A 21 9.82 -0.90 2.31
N THR A 22 8.99 -0.96 1.27
CA THR A 22 8.77 0.14 0.34
C THR A 22 8.12 1.33 1.04
N ILE A 23 7.13 1.08 1.90
CA ILE A 23 6.46 2.12 2.70
C ILE A 23 7.46 2.85 3.59
N LYS A 24 8.38 2.14 4.26
CA LYS A 24 9.44 2.76 5.06
C LYS A 24 10.30 3.71 4.23
N LYS A 25 10.66 3.32 2.99
CA LYS A 25 11.43 4.18 2.08
C LYS A 25 10.64 5.42 1.65
N LEU A 26 9.35 5.27 1.37
CA LEU A 26 8.45 6.39 1.01
C LEU A 26 8.28 7.40 2.16
N LEU A 27 8.12 6.89 3.39
CA LEU A 27 8.07 7.73 4.59
C LEU A 27 9.40 8.45 4.84
N ALA A 28 10.53 7.76 4.66
CA ALA A 28 11.85 8.36 4.77
C ALA A 28 12.05 9.51 3.76
N ALA A 29 11.49 9.38 2.56
CA ALA A 29 11.45 10.39 1.52
C ALA A 29 10.44 11.54 1.76
N ARG A 30 9.84 11.63 2.96
CA ARG A 30 8.87 12.68 3.35
C ARG A 30 7.59 12.66 2.50
N HIS A 31 7.16 11.47 2.08
CA HIS A 31 5.81 11.27 1.55
C HIS A 31 4.85 10.87 2.66
N ASP A 32 3.60 11.30 2.53
CA ASP A 32 2.49 10.83 3.37
C ASP A 32 1.88 9.60 2.69
N VAL A 33 1.83 8.48 3.40
CA VAL A 33 1.28 7.22 2.88
C VAL A 33 -0.02 6.91 3.60
N LEU A 34 -1.09 6.73 2.82
CA LEU A 34 -2.43 6.36 3.28
C LEU A 34 -2.70 4.94 2.80
N ILE A 35 -3.08 4.04 3.72
CA ILE A 35 -3.33 2.64 3.42
C ILE A 35 -4.78 2.34 3.77
N GLU A 36 -5.51 1.74 2.85
CA GLU A 36 -6.86 1.26 3.12
C GLU A 36 -6.81 0.03 4.05
N SER A 37 -7.71 -0.01 5.03
CA SER A 37 -7.79 -1.15 5.95
C SER A 37 -8.08 -2.43 5.15
N GLY A 38 -7.21 -3.43 5.29
CA GLY A 38 -7.32 -4.69 4.55
C GLY A 38 -6.36 -4.83 3.36
N ALA A 39 -5.68 -3.76 2.94
CA ALA A 39 -4.74 -3.83 1.84
C ALA A 39 -3.54 -4.72 2.20
N GLY A 40 -3.26 -5.72 1.35
CA GLY A 40 -2.15 -6.65 1.55
C GLY A 40 -2.38 -7.72 2.64
N ILE A 41 -3.59 -7.91 3.16
CA ILE A 41 -3.87 -9.03 4.09
C ILE A 41 -3.74 -10.40 3.40
N GLN A 42 -4.06 -10.45 2.10
CA GLN A 42 -4.08 -11.68 1.31
C GLN A 42 -2.83 -11.82 0.40
N SER A 43 -1.90 -10.87 0.45
CA SER A 43 -0.75 -10.75 -0.47
C SER A 43 0.47 -11.56 -0.06
#